data_AF-A0A7R9ZBR3-F1
#
_entry.id   AF-A0A7R9ZBR3-F1
#
_cell.length_a   1.000
_cell.length_b   1.000
_cell.length_c   1.000
_cell.angle_alpha   90.00
_cell.angle_beta   90.00
_cell.angle_gamma   90.00
#
_symmetry.space_group_name_H-M   'P 1'
#
loop_
_entity.id
_entity.type
_entity.pdbx_description
1 polymer ?
#
loop_
_entity_poly.entity_id
_entity_poly.type
_entity_poly.pdbx_seq_one_letter_code
_entity_poly.pdbx_strand_id
1 'polypeptide(L)'
;RNSGGGLGEAASSRSDESTASSPPRVAPLQNLRRIRSSSAPASVRKRHPLIEDHYRVDREKRVVLPGVPKQDEDFARDLHDFFNLIVLVPVVVLNIMNWNLEPLLDSEKKADIVDAWTGEWFDSFFQTTALYFVVDLVWVLLVPSCVKSPGTIIQHHIATLLYILIPYYYPEYRWIMGACMLVEINTWFLIARRVFNKQGFPPWVIDLPPFISIRVKLISIFFYTTWIGIRCVLYPIIFAVLFKLWLALSARLETKFNVLTIALTLQFIFCVLNFKWTGDLLLSKIRYWRRGGDSKIDKGL
;
A
#
# COMPACT_ATOMS: atom_id res chain seq x y z
N ARG A 1 -17.95 -50.99 41.76
CA ARG A 1 -18.62 -52.32 41.74
C ARG A 1 -19.93 -52.13 40.97
N ASN A 2 -20.22 -53.02 40.01
CA ASN A 2 -21.37 -53.09 39.07
C ASN A 2 -21.32 -52.12 37.88
N SER A 3 -21.01 -52.48 36.62
CA SER A 3 -21.13 -53.68 35.75
C SER A 3 -22.55 -54.03 35.28
N GLY A 4 -22.71 -54.08 33.94
CA GLY A 4 -23.86 -54.63 33.19
C GLY A 4 -24.20 -53.70 32.01
N GLY A 5 -24.03 -54.03 30.72
CA GLY A 5 -24.02 -55.34 30.06
C GLY A 5 -25.41 -55.63 29.49
N GLY A 6 -25.58 -55.51 28.17
CA GLY A 6 -26.85 -55.78 27.48
C GLY A 6 -26.68 -55.92 25.97
N LEU A 7 -26.57 -57.17 25.54
CA LEU A 7 -26.51 -57.67 24.15
C LEU A 7 -27.87 -57.60 23.46
N GLY A 8 -27.85 -57.46 22.13
CA GLY A 8 -28.99 -57.67 21.24
C GLY A 8 -28.54 -57.98 19.82
N GLU A 9 -28.30 -59.26 19.54
CA GLU A 9 -28.23 -59.84 18.19
C GLU A 9 -29.64 -60.08 17.63
N ALA A 10 -29.85 -59.86 16.32
CA ALA A 10 -30.27 -60.92 15.38
C ALA A 10 -30.62 -60.40 13.97
N ALA A 11 -30.17 -61.20 12.98
CA ALA A 11 -30.74 -61.49 11.66
C ALA A 11 -30.75 -60.38 10.58
N SER A 12 -29.92 -60.47 9.53
CA SER A 12 -29.97 -61.41 8.38
C SER A 12 -30.93 -60.96 7.27
N SER A 13 -30.38 -60.45 6.17
CA SER A 13 -30.69 -60.94 4.82
C SER A 13 -29.67 -60.44 3.80
N ARG A 14 -29.20 -61.40 3.00
CA ARG A 14 -28.31 -61.27 1.83
C ARG A 14 -29.09 -60.79 0.60
N SER A 15 -28.31 -60.36 -0.41
CA SER A 15 -28.56 -60.20 -1.87
C SER A 15 -28.37 -58.74 -2.30
N ASP A 16 -27.69 -58.37 -3.37
CA ASP A 16 -26.97 -59.09 -4.42
C ASP A 16 -25.98 -58.12 -5.10
N GLU A 17 -25.09 -58.73 -5.87
CA GLU A 17 -24.08 -58.17 -6.75
C GLU A 17 -24.47 -56.89 -7.52
N SER A 18 -23.59 -55.89 -7.50
CA SER A 18 -23.36 -55.04 -8.68
C SER A 18 -21.87 -54.70 -8.82
N THR A 19 -21.24 -55.43 -9.74
CA THR A 19 -20.20 -54.95 -10.67
C THR A 19 -19.46 -53.67 -10.28
N ALA A 20 -18.33 -53.88 -9.58
CA ALA A 20 -17.29 -52.88 -9.41
C ALA A 20 -16.71 -52.47 -10.79
N SER A 21 -17.19 -51.35 -11.32
CA SER A 21 -16.48 -50.61 -12.36
C SER A 21 -15.34 -49.86 -11.70
N SER A 22 -14.12 -50.22 -12.07
CA SER A 22 -12.90 -49.55 -11.65
C SER A 22 -13.00 -48.04 -11.90
N PRO A 23 -12.70 -47.18 -10.92
CA PRO A 23 -12.62 -45.75 -11.17
C PRO A 23 -11.50 -45.47 -12.19
N PRO A 24 -11.68 -44.49 -13.09
CA PRO A 24 -10.62 -44.11 -14.03
C PRO A 24 -9.40 -43.65 -13.23
N ARG A 25 -8.23 -44.22 -13.55
CA ARG A 25 -6.93 -43.72 -13.08
C ARG A 25 -6.84 -42.24 -13.42
N VAL A 26 -7.05 -41.38 -12.43
CA VAL A 26 -6.76 -39.95 -12.52
C VAL A 26 -5.25 -39.87 -12.71
N ALA A 27 -4.85 -39.43 -13.91
CA ALA A 27 -3.47 -39.18 -14.24
C ALA A 27 -2.87 -38.22 -13.20
N PRO A 28 -1.62 -38.43 -12.75
CA PRO A 28 -0.99 -37.49 -11.85
C PRO A 28 -0.91 -36.15 -12.57
N LEU A 29 -1.54 -35.13 -11.98
CA LEU A 29 -1.35 -33.72 -12.34
C LEU A 29 0.15 -33.42 -12.18
N GLN A 30 0.89 -33.68 -13.26
CA GLN A 30 2.22 -33.17 -13.44
C GLN A 30 2.08 -31.65 -13.41
N ASN A 31 2.47 -31.08 -12.27
CA ASN A 31 2.76 -29.68 -12.11
C ASN A 31 3.75 -29.28 -13.20
N LEU A 32 3.23 -28.89 -14.36
CA LEU A 32 3.92 -28.14 -15.39
C LEU A 32 4.23 -26.77 -14.79
N ARG A 33 5.24 -26.74 -13.91
CA ARG A 33 6.07 -25.56 -13.67
C ARG A 33 6.57 -25.17 -15.04
N ARG A 34 5.88 -24.22 -15.64
CA ARG A 34 6.30 -23.51 -16.85
C ARG A 34 7.57 -22.74 -16.45
N ILE A 35 8.70 -23.43 -16.47
CA ILE A 35 10.03 -22.83 -16.44
C ILE A 35 10.05 -21.94 -17.68
N ARG A 36 9.88 -20.63 -17.47
CA ARG A 36 10.12 -19.63 -18.51
C ARG A 36 11.57 -19.84 -18.95
N SER A 37 11.74 -20.31 -20.17
CA SER A 37 13.03 -20.41 -20.84
C SER A 37 13.76 -19.08 -20.71
N SER A 38 14.94 -19.11 -20.11
CA SER A 38 15.79 -17.95 -19.84
C SER A 38 16.54 -17.45 -21.08
N SER A 39 16.00 -17.71 -22.28
CA SER A 39 16.71 -17.56 -23.56
C SER A 39 15.97 -16.72 -24.59
N ALA A 40 14.88 -16.03 -24.23
CA ALA A 40 14.40 -14.94 -25.08
C ALA A 40 15.43 -13.79 -25.01
N PRO A 41 16.15 -13.47 -26.10
CA PRO A 41 17.08 -12.35 -26.11
C PRO A 41 16.31 -11.09 -25.72
N ALA A 42 16.96 -10.20 -24.94
CA ALA A 42 16.38 -8.90 -24.60
C ALA A 42 15.94 -8.24 -25.90
N SER A 43 14.63 -8.18 -26.15
CA SER A 43 14.14 -7.58 -27.38
C SER A 43 14.61 -6.14 -27.34
N VAL A 44 15.58 -5.82 -28.19
CA VAL A 44 16.00 -4.44 -28.44
C VAL A 44 14.73 -3.75 -28.90
N ARG A 45 14.07 -3.02 -27.99
CA ARG A 45 12.93 -2.17 -28.34
C ARG A 45 13.47 -1.25 -29.42
N LYS A 46 13.15 -1.56 -30.68
CA LYS A 46 13.37 -0.66 -31.81
C LYS A 46 12.79 0.67 -31.35
N ARG A 47 13.63 1.71 -31.29
CA ARG A 47 13.16 3.05 -30.96
C ARG A 47 12.13 3.38 -32.02
N HIS A 48 10.85 3.33 -31.66
CA HIS A 48 9.81 3.80 -32.56
C HIS A 48 10.11 5.29 -32.80
N PRO A 49 10.15 5.74 -34.05
CA PRO A 49 10.36 7.15 -34.33
C PRO A 49 9.21 7.94 -33.72
N LEU A 50 9.50 9.05 -33.03
CA LEU A 50 8.53 9.93 -32.35
C LEU A 50 7.37 10.37 -33.25
N ILE A 51 7.57 10.36 -34.58
CA ILE A 51 6.54 10.60 -35.58
C ILE A 51 5.42 9.56 -35.52
N GLU A 52 5.72 8.28 -35.30
CA GLU A 52 4.72 7.20 -35.24
C GLU A 52 3.86 7.23 -33.96
N ASP A 53 4.29 7.99 -32.94
CA ASP A 53 3.53 8.16 -31.70
C ASP A 53 2.43 9.24 -31.82
N HIS A 54 2.68 10.27 -32.64
CA HIS A 54 1.75 11.39 -32.85
C HIS A 54 1.01 11.34 -34.19
N TYR A 55 1.52 10.58 -35.16
CA TYR A 55 0.98 10.54 -36.50
C TYR A 55 0.74 9.11 -36.96
N ARG A 56 -0.38 8.90 -37.67
CA ARG A 56 -0.63 7.64 -38.34
C ARG A 56 0.06 7.71 -39.70
N VAL A 57 1.20 7.02 -39.82
CA VAL A 57 1.94 6.93 -41.09
C VAL A 57 1.29 5.89 -41.98
N ASP A 58 0.60 6.33 -43.03
CA ASP A 58 0.10 5.44 -44.09
C ASP A 58 1.26 5.16 -45.06
N ARG A 59 1.85 3.96 -44.97
CA ARG A 59 3.01 3.56 -45.78
C ARG A 59 2.67 3.37 -47.25
N GLU A 60 1.43 3.02 -47.56
CA GLU A 60 0.99 2.79 -48.95
C GLU A 60 0.83 4.11 -49.68
N LYS A 61 0.23 5.10 -49.00
CA LYS A 61 0.01 6.44 -49.58
C LYS A 61 1.17 7.41 -49.35
N ARG A 62 2.14 7.04 -48.51
CA ARG A 62 3.22 7.92 -48.02
C ARG A 62 2.70 9.23 -47.42
N VAL A 63 1.52 9.19 -46.78
CA VAL A 63 0.89 10.35 -46.14
C VAL A 63 0.99 10.21 -44.62
N VAL A 64 1.37 11.30 -43.97
CA VAL A 64 1.38 11.42 -42.52
C VAL A 64 0.06 12.08 -42.13
N LEU A 65 -0.90 11.28 -41.65
CA LEU A 65 -2.17 11.80 -41.16
C LEU A 65 -2.03 12.19 -39.68
N PRO A 66 -2.66 13.29 -39.22
CA PRO A 66 -2.75 13.56 -37.80
C PRO A 66 -3.36 12.33 -37.12
N GLY A 67 -2.55 11.65 -36.31
CA GLY A 67 -3.00 10.51 -35.54
C GLY A 67 -3.91 11.01 -34.44
N VAL A 68 -4.94 10.24 -34.09
CA VAL A 68 -5.57 10.43 -32.78
C VAL A 68 -4.45 10.22 -31.76
N PRO A 69 -4.14 11.22 -30.90
CA PRO A 69 -3.12 11.06 -29.88
C PRO A 69 -3.39 9.76 -29.14
N LYS A 70 -2.45 8.81 -29.17
CA LYS A 70 -2.59 7.62 -28.35
C LYS A 70 -2.62 8.11 -26.91
N GLN A 71 -3.76 7.95 -26.26
CA GLN A 71 -3.90 8.26 -24.85
C GLN A 71 -2.83 7.43 -24.14
N ASP A 72 -1.91 8.10 -23.45
CA ASP A 72 -0.88 7.42 -22.67
C ASP A 72 -1.62 6.47 -21.70
N GLU A 73 -1.27 5.19 -21.72
CA GLU A 73 -1.85 4.19 -20.82
C GLU A 73 -1.64 4.62 -19.35
N ASP A 74 -0.62 5.45 -19.11
CA ASP A 74 -0.30 6.01 -17.80
C ASP A 74 -1.07 7.34 -17.47
N PHE A 75 -1.89 7.89 -18.38
CA PHE A 75 -2.58 9.20 -18.18
C PHE A 75 -3.51 9.20 -16.96
N ALA A 76 -4.33 8.16 -16.80
CA ALA A 76 -5.25 8.05 -15.66
C ALA A 76 -4.50 7.99 -14.32
N ARG A 77 -3.35 7.31 -14.32
CA ARG A 77 -2.46 7.22 -13.16
C ARG A 77 -1.80 8.57 -12.86
N ASP A 78 -1.40 9.32 -13.89
CA ASP A 78 -0.78 10.63 -13.71
C ASP A 78 -1.75 11.68 -13.19
N LEU A 79 -2.99 11.67 -13.68
CA LEU A 79 -4.04 12.53 -13.17
C LEU A 79 -4.34 12.24 -11.70
N HIS A 80 -4.38 10.95 -11.33
CA HIS A 80 -4.58 10.48 -9.95
C HIS A 80 -3.41 10.86 -9.03
N ASP A 81 -2.17 10.64 -9.47
CA ASP A 81 -0.96 11.05 -8.74
C ASP A 81 -0.92 12.59 -8.55
N PHE A 82 -1.29 13.37 -9.57
CA PHE A 82 -1.35 14.83 -9.48
C PHE A 82 -2.44 15.32 -8.51
N PHE A 83 -3.63 14.71 -8.57
CA PHE A 83 -4.70 14.97 -7.62
C PHE A 83 -4.23 14.73 -6.18
N ASN A 84 -3.66 13.56 -5.90
CA ASN A 84 -3.18 13.20 -4.57
C ASN A 84 -2.04 14.11 -4.09
N LEU A 85 -1.16 14.56 -4.99
CA LEU A 85 -0.09 15.49 -4.66
C LEU A 85 -0.61 16.83 -4.09
N ILE A 86 -1.79 17.28 -4.56
CA ILE A 86 -2.42 18.52 -4.09
C ILE A 86 -3.28 18.27 -2.85
N VAL A 87 -4.17 17.26 -2.90
CA VAL A 87 -5.19 17.05 -1.88
C VAL A 87 -4.65 16.47 -0.57
N LEU A 88 -3.52 15.76 -0.60
CA LEU A 88 -2.86 15.30 0.63
C LEU A 88 -2.22 16.44 1.45
N VAL A 89 -1.92 17.59 0.84
CA VAL A 89 -1.22 18.69 1.55
C VAL A 89 -2.03 19.20 2.74
N PRO A 90 -3.34 19.53 2.61
CA PRO A 90 -4.18 19.87 3.76
C PRO A 90 -4.20 18.80 4.86
N VAL A 91 -4.26 17.50 4.49
CA VAL A 91 -4.25 16.39 5.46
C VAL A 91 -2.95 16.38 6.27
N VAL A 92 -1.81 16.52 5.59
CA VAL A 92 -0.48 16.56 6.22
C VAL A 92 -0.32 17.79 7.12
N VAL A 93 -0.72 18.98 6.63
CA VAL A 93 -0.61 20.23 7.39
C VAL A 93 -1.47 20.17 8.65
N LEU A 94 -2.73 19.75 8.53
CA LEU A 94 -3.64 19.63 9.68
C LEU A 94 -3.14 18.58 10.67
N ASN A 95 -2.53 17.47 10.22
CA ASN A 95 -1.90 16.52 11.14
C ASN A 95 -0.77 17.19 11.93
N ILE A 96 0.17 17.87 11.25
CA ILE A 96 1.30 18.56 11.88
C ILE A 96 0.83 19.64 12.87
N MET A 97 -0.23 20.39 12.54
CA MET A 97 -0.78 21.42 13.43
C MET A 97 -1.38 20.88 14.74
N ASN A 98 -1.68 19.58 14.81
CA ASN A 98 -2.11 18.93 16.05
C ASN A 98 -0.93 18.46 16.93
N TRP A 99 0.33 18.67 16.52
CA TRP A 99 1.52 18.33 17.29
C TRP A 99 2.21 19.58 17.83
N ASN A 100 2.36 19.67 19.16
CA ASN A 100 3.29 20.58 19.80
C ASN A 100 4.58 19.83 20.12
N LEU A 101 5.68 20.24 19.49
CA LEU A 101 7.00 19.62 19.69
C LEU A 101 7.75 20.18 20.89
N GLU A 102 7.29 21.27 21.49
CA GLU A 102 7.95 21.91 22.63
C GLU A 102 8.13 20.96 23.83
N PRO A 103 7.12 20.18 24.26
CA PRO A 103 7.30 19.20 25.34
C PRO A 103 8.34 18.11 25.02
N LEU A 104 8.51 17.75 23.75
CA LEU A 104 9.48 16.73 23.32
C LEU A 104 10.91 17.26 23.23
N LEU A 105 11.07 18.58 23.08
CA LEU A 105 12.37 19.25 22.98
C LEU A 105 12.88 19.71 24.36
N ASP A 106 12.01 19.83 25.35
CA ASP A 106 12.35 20.13 26.73
C ASP A 106 13.05 18.92 27.39
N SER A 107 14.38 18.94 27.44
CA SER A 107 15.19 17.84 27.98
C SER A 107 15.03 17.64 29.50
N GLU A 108 14.46 18.61 30.22
CA GLU A 108 14.27 18.52 31.67
C GLU A 108 13.02 17.70 32.02
N LYS A 109 12.03 17.63 31.12
CA LYS A 109 10.79 16.89 31.34
C LYS A 109 10.80 15.58 30.57
N LYS A 110 10.54 14.47 31.26
CA LYS A 110 10.20 13.19 30.61
C LYS A 110 8.77 13.27 30.06
N ALA A 111 8.56 14.06 29.01
CA ALA A 111 7.28 14.14 28.32
C ALA A 111 7.02 12.83 27.55
N ASP A 112 5.79 12.35 27.61
CA ASP A 112 5.34 11.25 26.74
C ASP A 112 4.93 11.82 25.37
N ILE A 113 4.93 10.97 24.33
CA ILE A 113 4.47 11.35 23.00
C ILE A 113 3.00 11.79 22.99
N VAL A 114 2.22 11.29 23.95
CA VAL A 114 0.82 11.66 24.15
C VAL A 114 0.70 13.14 24.53
N ASP A 115 1.65 13.66 25.31
CA ASP A 115 1.66 15.06 25.76
C ASP A 115 1.97 16.04 24.62
N ALA A 116 2.60 15.56 23.55
CA ALA A 116 2.88 16.33 22.35
C ALA A 116 1.64 16.54 21.46
N TRP A 117 0.56 15.77 21.68
CA TRP A 117 -0.65 15.87 20.88
C TRP A 117 -1.62 16.90 21.48
N THR A 118 -1.85 18.01 20.77
CA THR A 118 -2.77 19.06 21.21
C THR A 118 -4.22 18.73 20.85
N GLY A 119 -4.44 18.19 19.65
CA GLY A 119 -5.78 17.86 19.16
C GLY A 119 -6.68 19.06 18.85
N GLU A 120 -6.15 20.30 18.88
CA GLU A 120 -6.93 21.53 18.66
C GLU A 120 -7.62 21.56 17.29
N TRP A 121 -6.99 20.97 16.28
CA TRP A 121 -7.46 20.92 14.90
C TRP A 121 -7.99 19.53 14.53
N PHE A 122 -8.32 18.69 15.52
CA PHE A 122 -8.66 17.29 15.28
C PHE A 122 -9.91 17.12 14.40
N ASP A 123 -10.98 17.89 14.62
CA ASP A 123 -12.22 17.70 13.87
C ASP A 123 -12.04 18.07 12.39
N SER A 124 -11.34 19.17 12.11
CA SER A 124 -10.97 19.55 10.73
C SER A 124 -10.03 18.52 10.09
N PHE A 125 -9.05 18.03 10.86
CA PHE A 125 -8.13 16.98 10.41
C PHE A 125 -8.87 15.69 10.07
N PHE A 126 -9.78 15.24 10.93
CA PHE A 126 -10.58 14.04 10.74
C PHE A 126 -11.49 14.17 9.51
N GLN A 127 -12.25 15.26 9.39
CA GLN A 127 -13.15 15.47 8.26
C GLN A 127 -12.39 15.54 6.93
N THR A 128 -11.27 16.25 6.90
CA THR A 128 -10.42 16.35 5.69
C THR A 128 -9.85 14.99 5.31
N THR A 129 -9.38 14.21 6.30
CA THR A 129 -8.86 12.86 6.09
C THR A 129 -9.93 11.90 5.57
N ALA A 130 -11.11 11.91 6.19
CA ALA A 130 -12.23 11.07 5.79
C ALA A 130 -12.72 11.42 4.37
N LEU A 131 -12.87 12.71 4.07
CA LEU A 131 -13.26 13.19 2.75
C LEU A 131 -12.23 12.77 1.69
N TYR A 132 -10.94 12.94 1.96
CA TYR A 132 -9.86 12.50 1.07
C TYR A 132 -9.99 11.01 0.75
N PHE A 133 -10.06 10.15 1.77
CA PHE A 133 -10.15 8.70 1.55
C PHE A 133 -11.43 8.27 0.84
N VAL A 134 -12.56 8.94 1.07
CA VAL A 134 -13.81 8.65 0.35
C VAL A 134 -13.68 9.03 -1.12
N VAL A 135 -13.16 10.23 -1.43
CA VAL A 135 -12.97 10.67 -2.82
C VAL A 135 -11.98 9.77 -3.55
N ASP A 136 -10.85 9.43 -2.91
CA ASP A 136 -9.83 8.54 -3.49
C ASP A 136 -10.39 7.13 -3.73
N LEU A 137 -11.16 6.59 -2.78
CA LEU A 137 -11.84 5.30 -2.92
C LEU A 137 -12.83 5.31 -4.10
N VAL A 138 -13.68 6.33 -4.20
CA VAL A 138 -14.62 6.47 -5.33
C VAL A 138 -13.88 6.56 -6.66
N TRP A 139 -12.77 7.33 -6.71
CA TRP A 139 -11.95 7.43 -7.91
C TRP A 139 -11.40 6.07 -8.35
N VAL A 140 -10.77 5.32 -7.43
CA VAL A 140 -10.19 4.00 -7.74
C VAL A 140 -11.27 2.97 -8.14
N LEU A 141 -12.49 3.08 -7.61
CA LEU A 141 -13.61 2.25 -8.03
C LEU A 141 -14.08 2.55 -9.46
N LEU A 142 -14.11 3.83 -9.84
CA LEU A 142 -14.53 4.26 -11.18
C LEU A 142 -13.44 4.04 -12.24
N VAL A 143 -12.16 4.19 -11.87
CA VAL A 143 -11.02 4.12 -12.78
C VAL A 143 -9.93 3.20 -12.19
N PRO A 144 -10.13 1.87 -12.16
CA PRO A 144 -9.20 0.95 -11.52
C PRO A 144 -7.81 0.88 -12.16
N SER A 145 -7.66 1.39 -13.40
CA SER A 145 -6.38 1.49 -14.11
C SER A 145 -5.47 2.60 -13.59
N CYS A 146 -5.96 3.51 -12.74
CA CYS A 146 -5.12 4.58 -12.17
C CYS A 146 -4.06 4.02 -11.20
N VAL A 147 -4.22 2.79 -10.71
CA VAL A 147 -3.32 2.15 -9.76
C VAL A 147 -2.94 0.73 -10.17
N LYS A 148 -1.75 0.27 -9.76
CA LYS A 148 -1.24 -1.07 -10.13
C LYS A 148 -2.02 -2.23 -9.49
N SER A 149 -2.58 -2.04 -8.30
CA SER A 149 -3.32 -3.06 -7.54
C SER A 149 -4.57 -2.44 -6.90
N PRO A 150 -5.64 -2.22 -7.68
CA PRO A 150 -6.84 -1.54 -7.20
C PRO A 150 -7.49 -2.26 -6.02
N GLY A 151 -7.56 -3.60 -6.04
CA GLY A 151 -8.17 -4.38 -4.95
C GLY A 151 -7.49 -4.18 -3.59
N THR A 152 -6.16 -4.17 -3.55
CA THR A 152 -5.42 -3.93 -2.30
C THR A 152 -5.64 -2.52 -1.78
N ILE A 153 -5.71 -1.54 -2.68
CA ILE A 153 -5.90 -0.12 -2.33
C ILE A 153 -7.32 0.13 -1.82
N ILE A 154 -8.34 -0.43 -2.49
CA ILE A 154 -9.74 -0.39 -2.04
C ILE A 154 -9.87 -0.98 -0.62
N GLN A 155 -9.34 -2.19 -0.40
CA GLN A 155 -9.36 -2.83 0.92
C GLN A 155 -8.65 -1.98 1.98
N HIS A 156 -7.51 -1.39 1.63
CA HIS A 156 -6.77 -0.50 2.51
C HIS A 156 -7.59 0.74 2.88
N HIS A 157 -8.21 1.44 1.93
CA HIS A 157 -9.03 2.62 2.24
C HIS A 157 -10.24 2.28 3.09
N ILE A 158 -10.93 1.18 2.82
CA ILE A 158 -12.06 0.72 3.66
C ILE A 158 -11.56 0.44 5.08
N ALA A 159 -10.45 -0.29 5.22
CA ALA A 159 -9.85 -0.57 6.52
C ALA A 159 -9.43 0.71 7.26
N THR A 160 -8.82 1.67 6.57
CA THR A 160 -8.40 2.96 7.15
C THR A 160 -9.60 3.80 7.57
N LEU A 161 -10.65 3.88 6.74
CA LEU A 161 -11.89 4.58 7.07
C LEU A 161 -12.54 3.99 8.33
N LEU A 162 -12.60 2.66 8.45
CA LEU A 162 -13.08 2.01 9.68
C LEU A 162 -12.16 2.29 10.87
N TYR A 163 -10.85 2.33 10.65
CA TYR A 163 -9.88 2.52 11.71
C TYR A 163 -9.95 3.93 12.33
N ILE A 164 -10.12 4.97 11.51
CA ILE A 164 -10.19 6.37 11.99
C ILE A 164 -11.49 6.68 12.74
N LEU A 165 -12.53 5.84 12.64
CA LEU A 165 -13.75 6.02 13.44
C LEU A 165 -13.51 5.80 14.94
N ILE A 166 -12.56 4.94 15.31
CA ILE A 166 -12.25 4.65 16.71
C ILE A 166 -11.80 5.93 17.45
N PRO A 167 -10.74 6.64 17.03
CA PRO A 167 -10.32 7.88 17.67
C PRO A 167 -11.33 9.03 17.57
N TYR A 168 -12.27 8.97 16.61
CA TYR A 168 -13.37 9.93 16.54
C TYR A 168 -14.36 9.74 17.71
N TYR A 169 -14.77 8.50 17.98
CA TYR A 169 -15.69 8.17 19.08
C TYR A 169 -15.02 8.09 20.46
N TYR A 170 -13.71 7.86 20.51
CA TYR A 170 -12.91 7.72 21.73
C TYR A 170 -11.77 8.75 21.73
N PRO A 171 -12.03 9.98 22.24
CA PRO A 171 -11.10 11.09 22.18
C PRO A 171 -9.71 10.81 22.77
N GLU A 172 -9.63 9.92 23.77
CA GLU A 172 -8.38 9.49 24.41
C GLU A 172 -7.39 8.81 23.44
N TYR A 173 -7.86 8.34 22.28
CA TYR A 173 -7.05 7.67 21.26
C TYR A 173 -6.75 8.56 20.04
N ARG A 174 -7.16 9.85 20.04
CA ARG A 174 -6.96 10.77 18.91
C ARG A 174 -5.50 10.90 18.47
N TRP A 175 -4.58 10.92 19.43
CA TRP A 175 -3.15 10.98 19.15
C TRP A 175 -2.64 9.76 18.35
N ILE A 176 -3.26 8.58 18.50
CA ILE A 176 -2.93 7.37 17.74
C ILE A 176 -3.28 7.58 16.26
N MET A 177 -4.40 8.25 15.97
CA MET A 177 -4.75 8.65 14.61
C MET A 177 -3.68 9.55 14.02
N GLY A 178 -3.31 10.61 14.74
CA GLY A 178 -2.28 11.55 14.32
C GLY A 178 -0.97 10.83 13.98
N ALA A 179 -0.52 9.94 14.85
CA ALA A 179 0.72 9.19 14.68
C ALA A 179 0.65 8.22 13.50
N CYS A 180 -0.46 7.50 13.31
CA CYS A 180 -0.67 6.64 12.13
C CYS A 180 -0.68 7.44 10.83
N MET A 181 -1.36 8.58 10.83
CA MET A 181 -1.53 9.44 9.65
C MET A 181 -0.26 10.19 9.24
N LEU A 182 0.83 10.12 10.01
CA LEU A 182 2.16 10.53 9.54
C LEU A 182 2.59 9.74 8.30
N VAL A 183 2.03 8.55 8.06
CA VAL A 183 2.28 7.76 6.83
C VAL A 183 1.95 8.54 5.56
N GLU A 184 1.01 9.50 5.61
CA GLU A 184 0.65 10.30 4.43
C GLU A 184 1.75 11.26 4.02
N ILE A 185 2.65 11.65 4.93
CA ILE A 185 3.87 12.40 4.58
C ILE A 185 4.75 11.52 3.68
N ASN A 186 4.89 10.23 4.03
CA ASN A 186 5.64 9.29 3.22
C ASN A 186 4.96 9.01 1.87
N THR A 187 3.63 8.85 1.86
CA THR A 187 2.83 8.71 0.62
C THR A 187 3.01 9.93 -0.29
N TRP A 188 2.96 11.14 0.27
CA TRP A 188 3.17 12.38 -0.48
C TRP A 188 4.55 12.44 -1.13
N PHE A 189 5.62 12.12 -0.39
CA PHE A 189 6.98 12.05 -0.97
C PHE A 189 7.10 10.98 -2.05
N LEU A 190 6.42 9.83 -1.90
CA LEU A 190 6.40 8.78 -2.92
C LEU A 190 5.76 9.29 -4.21
N ILE A 191 4.59 9.94 -4.11
CA ILE A 191 3.86 10.49 -5.26
C ILE A 191 4.65 11.62 -5.91
N ALA A 192 5.17 12.57 -5.13
CA ALA A 192 6.03 13.64 -5.62
C ALA A 192 7.22 13.06 -6.40
N ARG A 193 7.87 12.03 -5.85
CA ARG A 193 8.96 11.32 -6.54
C ARG A 193 8.52 10.71 -7.87
N ARG A 194 7.30 10.15 -7.98
CA ARG A 194 6.80 9.62 -9.26
C ARG A 194 6.55 10.71 -10.28
N VAL A 195 5.86 11.77 -9.89
CA VAL A 195 5.51 12.91 -10.76
C VAL A 195 6.77 13.60 -11.28
N PHE A 196 7.75 13.90 -10.42
CA PHE A 196 8.97 14.58 -10.84
C PHE A 196 9.95 13.69 -11.62
N ASN A 197 10.01 12.38 -11.35
CA ASN A 197 10.86 11.47 -12.13
C ASN A 197 10.32 11.18 -13.53
N LYS A 198 9.01 11.31 -13.75
CA LYS A 198 8.38 11.08 -15.07
C LYS A 198 8.75 12.13 -16.12
N GLN A 199 9.19 13.32 -15.71
CA GLN A 199 9.64 14.38 -16.62
C GLN A 199 10.91 14.01 -17.41
N GLY A 200 11.41 12.78 -17.26
CA GLY A 200 12.43 12.22 -18.14
C GLY A 200 13.84 12.73 -17.85
N PHE A 201 14.00 13.58 -16.84
CA PHE A 201 15.29 13.99 -16.34
C PHE A 201 15.97 12.79 -15.70
N PRO A 202 17.01 12.22 -16.33
CA PRO A 202 17.77 11.18 -15.67
C PRO A 202 18.33 11.78 -14.39
N PRO A 203 18.26 11.08 -13.24
CA PRO A 203 19.11 11.47 -12.13
C PRO A 203 20.54 11.51 -12.69
N TRP A 204 21.33 12.52 -12.31
CA TRP A 204 22.75 12.67 -12.69
C TRP A 204 23.08 13.29 -14.06
N VAL A 205 22.16 13.96 -14.76
CA VAL A 205 22.56 14.82 -15.90
C VAL A 205 23.11 16.13 -15.37
N ILE A 206 24.40 16.36 -15.62
CA ILE A 206 25.17 17.54 -15.18
C ILE A 206 24.67 18.82 -15.88
N ASP A 207 23.98 18.68 -17.02
CA ASP A 207 23.48 19.80 -17.82
C ASP A 207 22.13 20.38 -17.37
N LEU A 208 21.53 19.84 -16.30
CA LEU A 208 20.32 20.43 -15.72
C LEU A 208 20.68 21.53 -14.71
N PRO A 209 19.86 22.60 -14.60
CA PRO A 209 20.05 23.61 -13.57
C PRO A 209 20.19 22.93 -12.19
N PRO A 210 21.23 23.26 -11.41
CA PRO A 210 21.56 22.54 -10.17
C PRO A 210 20.37 22.48 -9.20
N PHE A 211 19.52 23.52 -9.20
CA PHE A 211 18.30 23.58 -8.40
C PHE A 211 17.30 22.43 -8.68
N ILE A 212 17.13 21.99 -9.93
CA ILE A 212 16.18 20.92 -10.28
C ILE A 212 16.74 19.56 -9.82
N SER A 213 18.03 19.32 -10.06
CA SER A 213 18.71 18.09 -9.64
C SER A 213 18.72 17.91 -8.12
N ILE A 214 18.97 18.99 -7.37
CA ILE A 214 18.95 18.99 -5.90
C ILE A 214 17.54 18.66 -5.39
N ARG A 215 16.48 19.23 -5.97
CA ARG A 215 15.08 18.97 -5.55
C ARG A 215 14.73 17.48 -5.63
N VAL A 216 15.00 16.82 -6.76
CA VAL A 216 14.67 15.38 -6.94
C VAL A 216 15.45 14.49 -5.96
N LYS A 217 16.71 14.83 -5.67
CA LYS A 217 17.52 14.13 -4.67
C LYS A 217 16.96 14.30 -3.26
N LEU A 218 16.60 15.52 -2.87
CA LEU A 218 16.01 15.80 -1.56
C LEU A 218 14.70 15.04 -1.38
N ILE A 219 13.79 15.08 -2.36
CA ILE A 219 12.53 14.31 -2.32
C ILE A 219 12.81 12.81 -2.13
N SER A 220 13.82 12.26 -2.82
CA SER A 220 14.19 10.86 -2.68
C SER A 220 14.76 10.53 -1.31
N ILE A 221 15.59 11.41 -0.73
CA ILE A 221 16.12 11.25 0.63
C ILE A 221 14.98 11.27 1.64
N PHE A 222 14.11 12.29 1.59
CA PHE A 222 12.96 12.39 2.49
C PHE A 222 12.00 11.20 2.36
N PHE A 223 11.79 10.70 1.14
CA PHE A 223 11.02 9.49 0.92
C PHE A 223 11.59 8.30 1.71
N TYR A 224 12.88 8.00 1.59
CA TYR A 224 13.46 6.84 2.28
C TYR A 224 13.56 7.05 3.79
N THR A 225 13.91 8.26 4.24
CA THR A 225 13.97 8.60 5.68
C THR A 225 12.60 8.43 6.32
N THR A 226 11.54 8.99 5.72
CA THR A 226 10.16 8.84 6.22
C THR A 226 9.67 7.41 6.07
N TRP A 227 10.04 6.68 5.01
CA TRP A 227 9.65 5.28 4.83
C TRP A 227 10.16 4.42 5.99
N ILE A 228 11.46 4.50 6.29
CA ILE A 228 12.08 3.71 7.36
C ILE A 228 11.55 4.18 8.71
N GLY A 229 11.58 5.48 8.99
CA GLY A 229 11.16 6.03 10.28
C GLY A 229 9.69 5.74 10.60
N ILE A 230 8.79 5.93 9.64
CA ILE A 230 7.36 5.79 9.88
C ILE A 230 6.92 4.33 9.72
N ARG A 231 7.14 3.72 8.55
CA ARG A 231 6.57 2.39 8.25
C ARG A 231 7.32 1.26 8.96
N CYS A 232 8.64 1.36 9.09
CA CYS A 232 9.45 0.27 9.66
C CYS A 232 9.68 0.42 11.18
N VAL A 233 9.62 1.64 11.72
CA VAL A 233 9.89 1.89 13.15
C VAL A 233 8.62 2.33 13.89
N LEU A 234 8.00 3.43 13.49
CA LEU A 234 6.84 3.99 14.22
C LEU A 234 5.63 3.03 14.24
N TYR A 235 5.27 2.42 13.12
CA TYR A 235 4.09 1.53 13.05
C TYR A 235 4.17 0.32 14.00
N PRO A 236 5.29 -0.43 14.05
CA PRO A 236 5.47 -1.48 15.06
C PRO A 236 5.43 -0.97 16.51
N ILE A 237 5.96 0.23 16.78
CA ILE A 237 5.87 0.86 18.11
C ILE A 237 4.41 1.16 18.46
N ILE A 238 3.65 1.77 17.56
CA ILE A 238 2.21 2.04 17.75
C ILE A 238 1.46 0.74 18.03
N PHE A 239 1.76 -0.35 17.31
CA PHE A 239 1.14 -1.64 17.57
C PHE A 239 1.41 -2.14 19.00
N ALA A 240 2.66 -2.03 19.47
CA ALA A 240 3.01 -2.41 20.83
C ALA A 240 2.31 -1.54 21.90
N VAL A 241 2.16 -0.24 21.66
CA VAL A 241 1.41 0.67 22.55
C VAL A 241 -0.07 0.33 22.56
N LEU A 242 -0.66 0.12 21.37
CA LEU A 242 -2.06 -0.25 21.23
C LEU A 242 -2.38 -1.59 21.92
N PHE A 243 -1.44 -2.55 21.88
CA PHE A 243 -1.57 -3.82 22.60
C PHE A 243 -1.63 -3.62 24.13
N LYS A 244 -0.80 -2.72 24.68
CA LYS A 244 -0.84 -2.37 26.11
C LYS A 244 -2.16 -1.68 26.50
N LEU A 245 -2.63 -0.74 25.68
CA LEU A 245 -3.92 -0.07 25.88
C LEU A 245 -5.08 -1.08 25.84
N TRP A 246 -5.05 -2.01 24.89
CA TRP A 246 -6.04 -3.09 24.78
C TRP A 246 -6.03 -3.99 26.02
N LEU A 247 -4.87 -4.38 26.54
CA LEU A 247 -4.78 -5.18 27.78
C LEU A 247 -5.38 -4.44 28.98
N ALA A 248 -5.06 -3.14 29.13
CA ALA A 248 -5.58 -2.32 30.21
C ALA A 248 -7.11 -2.15 30.13
N LEU A 249 -7.65 -1.83 28.95
CA LEU A 249 -9.09 -1.72 28.74
C LEU A 249 -9.80 -3.06 28.93
N SER A 250 -9.20 -4.16 28.47
CA SER A 250 -9.76 -5.49 28.64
C SER A 250 -9.82 -5.93 30.11
N ALA A 251 -8.83 -5.55 30.92
CA ALA A 251 -8.84 -5.79 32.36
C ALA A 251 -9.94 -4.99 33.05
N ARG A 252 -10.14 -3.73 32.65
CA ARG A 252 -11.20 -2.85 33.20
C ARG A 252 -12.61 -3.34 32.87
N LEU A 253 -12.82 -3.87 31.67
CA LEU A 253 -14.13 -4.33 31.20
C LEU A 253 -14.40 -5.82 31.48
N GLU A 254 -13.42 -6.53 32.04
CA GLU A 254 -13.45 -7.99 32.26
C GLU A 254 -13.75 -8.81 30.98
N THR A 255 -13.48 -8.23 29.79
CA THR A 255 -13.66 -8.89 28.49
C THR A 255 -12.53 -8.55 27.53
N LYS A 256 -12.09 -9.54 26.76
CA LYS A 256 -11.09 -9.38 25.68
C LYS A 256 -11.68 -8.81 24.39
N PHE A 257 -13.01 -8.77 24.27
CA PHE A 257 -13.72 -8.24 23.11
C PHE A 257 -14.18 -6.81 23.39
N ASN A 258 -13.40 -5.84 22.95
CA ASN A 258 -13.72 -4.41 23.05
C ASN A 258 -13.29 -3.69 21.76
N VAL A 259 -13.56 -2.38 21.68
CA VAL A 259 -13.26 -1.58 20.48
C VAL A 259 -11.79 -1.65 20.06
N LEU A 260 -10.85 -1.73 21.02
CA LEU A 260 -9.43 -1.82 20.72
C LEU A 260 -9.02 -3.17 20.12
N THR A 261 -9.85 -4.22 20.23
CA THR A 261 -9.62 -5.49 19.52
C THR A 261 -9.66 -5.28 18.00
N ILE A 262 -10.60 -4.46 17.52
CA ILE A 262 -10.71 -4.08 16.11
C ILE A 262 -9.49 -3.25 15.70
N ALA A 263 -9.16 -2.22 16.50
CA ALA A 263 -7.99 -1.38 16.29
C ALA A 263 -6.70 -2.21 16.15
N LEU A 264 -6.48 -3.15 17.08
CA LEU A 264 -5.29 -4.00 17.12
C LEU A 264 -5.19 -4.90 15.89
N THR A 265 -6.32 -5.47 15.45
CA THR A 265 -6.36 -6.32 14.26
C THR A 265 -6.06 -5.52 12.99
N LEU A 266 -6.65 -4.33 12.84
CA LEU A 266 -6.37 -3.44 11.71
C LEU A 266 -4.91 -2.98 11.70
N GLN A 267 -4.37 -2.57 12.85
CA GLN A 267 -2.98 -2.15 12.99
C GLN A 267 -2.01 -3.30 12.64
N PHE A 268 -2.30 -4.53 13.05
CA PHE A 268 -1.50 -5.70 12.67
C PHE A 268 -1.48 -5.89 11.15
N ILE A 269 -2.64 -5.80 10.49
CA ILE A 269 -2.74 -5.90 9.03
C ILE A 269 -1.90 -4.81 8.36
N PHE A 270 -1.96 -3.55 8.85
CA PHE A 270 -1.15 -2.46 8.31
C PHE A 270 0.35 -2.68 8.51
N CYS A 271 0.78 -3.22 9.65
CA CYS A 271 2.18 -3.61 9.86
C CYS A 271 2.62 -4.66 8.83
N VAL A 272 1.81 -5.71 8.61
CA VAL A 272 2.12 -6.75 7.61
C VAL A 272 2.21 -6.18 6.20
N LEU A 273 1.27 -5.30 5.81
CA LEU A 273 1.31 -4.62 4.51
C LEU A 273 2.55 -3.74 4.36
N ASN A 274 2.94 -3.01 5.40
CA ASN A 274 4.16 -2.20 5.42
C ASN A 274 5.43 -3.06 5.24
N PHE A 275 5.51 -4.22 5.90
CA PHE A 275 6.61 -5.15 5.70
C PHE A 275 6.65 -5.71 4.28
N LYS A 276 5.49 -6.11 3.73
CA LYS A 276 5.38 -6.59 2.35
C LYS A 276 5.89 -5.53 1.36
N TRP A 277 5.39 -4.30 1.45
CA TRP A 277 5.81 -3.22 0.55
C TRP A 277 7.28 -2.84 0.72
N THR A 278 7.82 -2.93 1.93
CA THR A 278 9.25 -2.73 2.17
C THR A 278 10.08 -3.82 1.49
N GLY A 279 9.62 -5.07 1.53
CA GLY A 279 10.22 -6.18 0.79
C GLY A 279 10.17 -5.96 -0.73
N ASP A 280 9.02 -5.55 -1.26
CA ASP A 280 8.85 -5.25 -2.70
C ASP A 280 9.79 -4.12 -3.16
N LEU A 281 9.92 -3.06 -2.35
CA LEU A 281 10.82 -1.93 -2.58
C LEU A 281 12.28 -2.39 -2.60
N LEU A 282 12.72 -3.16 -1.59
CA LEU A 282 14.09 -3.65 -1.49
C LEU A 282 14.44 -4.61 -2.63
N LEU A 283 13.55 -5.56 -2.94
CA LEU A 283 13.74 -6.52 -4.03
C LEU A 283 13.75 -5.84 -5.40
N SER A 284 13.01 -4.74 -5.59
CA SER A 284 13.11 -3.93 -6.81
C SER A 284 14.52 -3.36 -6.99
N LYS A 285 15.15 -2.84 -5.92
CA LYS A 285 16.49 -2.26 -5.96
C LYS A 285 17.59 -3.30 -6.10
N ILE A 286 17.48 -4.43 -5.42
CA ILE A 286 18.42 -5.54 -5.59
C ILE A 286 18.39 -6.05 -7.05
N ARG A 287 17.20 -6.17 -7.66
CA ARG A 287 17.09 -6.57 -9.07
C ARG A 287 17.70 -5.54 -10.02
N TYR A 288 17.53 -4.25 -9.73
CA TYR A 288 18.17 -3.18 -10.49
C TYR A 288 19.70 -3.26 -10.42
N TRP A 289 20.28 -3.45 -9.23
CA TRP A 289 21.72 -3.60 -9.05
C TRP A 289 22.30 -4.86 -9.72
N ARG A 290 21.61 -6.01 -9.61
CA ARG A 290 22.04 -7.26 -10.27
C ARG A 290 22.08 -7.16 -11.80
N ARG A 291 21.36 -6.21 -12.40
CA ARG A 291 21.35 -5.96 -13.85
C ARG A 291 22.41 -4.95 -14.28
N GLY A 292 23.35 -4.57 -13.40
CA GLY A 292 24.45 -3.68 -13.73
C GLY A 292 24.04 -2.24 -13.97
N GLY A 293 22.88 -1.80 -13.47
CA GLY A 293 22.41 -0.41 -13.60
C GLY A 293 21.99 0.02 -15.02
N ASP A 294 22.21 -0.82 -16.04
CA ASP A 294 22.04 -0.49 -17.45
C ASP A 294 20.58 -0.64 -17.95
N SER A 295 19.66 -1.05 -17.07
CA SER A 295 18.24 -1.05 -17.40
C SER A 295 17.66 0.36 -17.33
N LYS A 296 17.39 0.94 -18.50
CA LYS A 296 16.63 2.19 -18.71
C LYS A 296 15.57 2.42 -17.63
N ILE A 297 15.70 3.55 -16.95
CA ILE A 297 14.72 4.28 -16.14
C ILE A 297 13.68 3.36 -15.47
N ASP A 298 14.00 2.99 -14.23
CA ASP A 298 13.11 2.33 -13.28
C ASP A 298 11.78 3.12 -13.23
N LYS A 299 10.71 2.59 -13.86
CA LYS A 299 9.36 3.19 -13.80
C LYS A 299 8.92 3.19 -12.34
N GLY A 300 9.16 4.31 -11.64
CA GLY A 300 9.02 4.49 -10.20
C GLY A 300 7.91 3.66 -9.58
N LEU A 301 8.23 2.97 -8.48
CA LEU A 301 7.31 2.13 -7.72
C LEU A 301 5.98 2.86 -7.46
#